data_AF-A0A2G5NUP2-F1
#
_entry.id   AF-A0A2G5NUP2-F1
#
_cell.length_a   1.000
_cell.length_b   1.000
_cell.length_c   1.000
_cell.angle_alpha   90.00
_cell.angle_beta   90.00
_cell.angle_gamma   90.00
#
_symmetry.space_group_name_H-M   'P 1'
#
loop_
_entity.id
_entity.type
_entity.pdbx_description
1 polymer ?
#
loop_
_entity_poly.entity_id
_entity_poly.type
_entity_poly.pdbx_seq_one_letter_code
_entity_poly.pdbx_strand_id
1 'polypeptide(L)'
;MNLINEEVLNTMIQEQLQSIIDEQLKQPVWWTLDDLVKNERIGGETVVTDMLNYPPYKKELQNDIVHYPETRRSPYLIHAKRMKEWLDKNFEKVNSQRKLWRVKR
;
A
#
# COMPACT_ATOMS: atom_id res chain seq x y z
N MET A 1 5.74 -0.89 52.66
CA MET A 1 4.90 -0.81 51.44
C MET A 1 5.80 -0.32 50.31
N ASN A 2 6.05 -1.15 49.30
CA ASN A 2 6.75 -0.70 48.10
C ASN A 2 5.79 0.17 47.31
N LEU A 3 5.89 1.48 47.47
CA LEU A 3 5.32 2.44 46.55
C LEU A 3 6.03 2.18 45.22
N ILE A 4 5.35 1.50 44.29
CA ILE A 4 5.81 1.48 42.91
C ILE A 4 5.81 2.95 42.49
N ASN A 5 7.00 3.49 42.22
CA ASN A 5 7.15 4.89 41.84
C ASN A 5 6.36 5.11 40.56
N GLU A 6 5.39 6.02 40.61
CA GLU A 6 4.43 6.26 39.54
C GLU A 6 5.15 6.62 38.21
N GLU A 7 6.31 7.28 38.31
CA GLU A 7 7.20 7.55 37.17
C GLU A 7 7.75 6.29 36.50
N VAL A 8 8.13 5.28 37.30
CA VAL A 8 8.65 4.01 36.77
C VAL A 8 7.53 3.25 36.06
N LEU A 9 6.33 3.24 36.64
CA LEU A 9 5.16 2.61 36.03
C LEU A 9 4.81 3.29 34.70
N ASN A 10 4.79 4.63 34.67
CA ASN A 10 4.51 5.40 33.46
C ASN A 10 5.56 5.16 32.38
N THR A 11 6.85 5.08 32.74
CA THR A 11 7.92 4.79 31.77
C THR A 11 7.74 3.41 31.14
N MET A 12 7.46 2.38 31.95
CA MET A 12 7.24 1.01 31.44
C MET A 12 6.01 0.94 30.52
N ILE A 13 4.94 1.66 30.85
CA ILE A 13 3.74 1.75 30.00
C ILE A 13 4.08 2.40 28.66
N GLN A 14 4.84 3.50 28.65
CA GLN A 14 5.25 4.18 27.41
C GLN A 14 6.12 3.28 26.53
N GLU A 15 7.08 2.57 27.10
CA GLU A 15 7.94 1.63 26.36
C GLU A 15 7.12 0.48 25.75
N GLN A 16 6.17 -0.08 26.50
CA GLN A 16 5.28 -1.12 25.99
C GLN A 16 4.40 -0.60 24.85
N LEU A 17 3.77 0.56 25.01
CA LEU A 17 2.96 1.18 23.97
C LEU A 17 3.77 1.44 22.70
N GLN A 18 5.01 1.94 22.84
CA GLN A 18 5.88 2.17 21.69
C GLN A 18 6.19 0.86 20.95
N SER A 19 6.47 -0.23 21.68
CA SER A 19 6.74 -1.53 21.06
C SER A 19 5.53 -2.07 20.28
N ILE A 20 4.32 -1.93 20.83
CA ILE A 20 3.07 -2.36 20.19
C ILE A 20 2.81 -1.54 18.94
N ILE A 21 3.03 -0.22 18.99
CA ILE A 21 2.90 0.66 17.83
C ILE A 21 3.91 0.25 16.75
N ASP A 22 5.17 0.03 17.12
CA ASP A 22 6.21 -0.37 16.17
C ASP A 22 5.91 -1.75 15.55
N GLU A 23 5.34 -2.69 16.30
CA GLU A 23 4.90 -3.98 15.80
C GLU A 23 3.68 -3.88 14.88
N GLN A 24 2.69 -3.04 15.20
CA GLN A 24 1.56 -2.78 14.32
C GLN A 24 1.98 -2.07 13.03
N LEU A 25 2.91 -1.12 13.11
CA LEU A 25 3.48 -0.43 11.94
C LEU A 25 4.31 -1.37 11.05
N LYS A 26 4.79 -2.50 11.58
CA LYS A 26 5.44 -3.56 10.79
C LYS A 26 4.45 -4.44 10.04
N GLN A 27 3.16 -4.44 10.40
CA GLN A 27 2.18 -5.22 9.65
C GLN A 27 1.95 -4.62 8.26
N PRO A 28 1.92 -5.45 7.20
CA PRO A 28 1.68 -4.98 5.85
C PRO A 28 0.25 -4.42 5.76
N VAL A 29 0.14 -3.11 5.54
CA VAL A 29 -1.14 -2.46 5.24
C VAL A 29 -1.53 -2.84 3.80
N TRP A 30 -2.69 -3.47 3.68
CA TRP A 30 -3.28 -3.86 2.41
C TRP A 30 -4.28 -2.80 1.95
N TRP A 31 -4.11 -2.35 0.72
CA TRP A 31 -4.97 -1.39 0.04
C TRP A 31 -5.86 -2.09 -0.98
N THR A 32 -7.07 -1.56 -1.12
CA THR A 32 -7.94 -1.81 -2.26
C THR A 32 -7.59 -0.87 -3.42
N LEU A 33 -8.25 -1.03 -4.58
CA LEU A 33 -8.12 -0.06 -5.67
C LEU A 33 -8.53 1.36 -5.25
N ASP A 34 -9.59 1.47 -4.46
CA ASP A 34 -10.11 2.77 -4.01
C ASP A 34 -9.10 3.47 -3.09
N ASP A 35 -8.44 2.73 -2.21
CA ASP A 35 -7.36 3.26 -1.37
C ASP A 35 -6.19 3.74 -2.22
N LEU A 36 -5.81 3.00 -3.25
CA LEU A 36 -4.73 3.40 -4.16
C LEU A 36 -5.07 4.70 -4.90
N VAL A 37 -6.31 4.83 -5.38
CA VAL A 37 -6.81 6.05 -6.04
C VAL A 37 -6.77 7.25 -5.08
N LYS A 38 -7.24 7.06 -3.85
CA LYS A 38 -7.30 8.12 -2.83
C LYS A 38 -5.93 8.60 -2.39
N ASN A 39 -4.99 7.67 -2.18
CA ASN A 39 -3.67 7.98 -1.64
C ASN A 39 -2.70 8.52 -2.69
N GLU A 40 -2.68 7.94 -3.90
CA GLU A 40 -1.60 8.20 -4.86
C GLU A 40 -2.00 9.12 -6.03
N ARG A 41 -3.28 9.53 -6.13
CA ARG A 41 -3.79 10.52 -7.12
C ARG A 41 -3.40 10.25 -8.59
N ILE A 42 -3.15 9.00 -8.96
CA ILE A 42 -2.71 8.58 -10.31
C ILE A 42 -3.83 8.83 -11.36
N GLY A 43 -5.08 8.72 -10.91
CA GLY A 43 -6.29 8.90 -11.71
C GLY A 43 -7.48 8.21 -11.07
N GLY A 44 -8.58 8.07 -11.83
CA GLY A 44 -9.74 7.29 -11.38
C GLY A 44 -9.49 5.79 -11.42
N GLU A 45 -10.40 5.02 -10.81
CA GLU A 45 -10.30 3.56 -10.66
C GLU A 45 -10.03 2.82 -11.99
N THR A 46 -10.66 3.24 -13.09
CA THR A 46 -10.42 2.64 -14.42
C THR A 46 -8.97 2.86 -14.89
N VAL A 47 -8.41 4.04 -14.64
CA VAL A 47 -7.03 4.37 -15.03
C VAL A 47 -6.04 3.51 -14.23
N VAL A 48 -6.29 3.36 -12.93
CA VAL A 48 -5.47 2.51 -12.07
C VAL A 48 -5.60 1.04 -12.49
N THR A 49 -6.81 0.57 -12.80
CA THR A 49 -7.05 -0.80 -13.27
C THR A 49 -6.34 -1.08 -14.58
N ASP A 50 -6.39 -0.15 -15.54
CA ASP A 50 -5.69 -0.27 -16.83
C ASP A 50 -4.17 -0.33 -16.62
N MET A 51 -3.62 0.54 -15.75
CA MET A 51 -2.20 0.56 -15.39
C MET A 51 -1.77 -0.79 -14.77
N LEU A 52 -2.51 -1.28 -13.77
CA LEU A 52 -2.19 -2.53 -13.09
C LEU A 52 -2.29 -3.74 -14.02
N ASN A 53 -3.14 -3.69 -15.04
CA ASN A 53 -3.30 -4.78 -16.01
C ASN A 53 -2.39 -4.65 -17.24
N TYR A 54 -1.60 -3.58 -17.35
CA TYR A 54 -0.62 -3.44 -18.43
C TYR A 54 0.44 -4.56 -18.34
N PRO A 55 0.66 -5.38 -19.39
CA PRO A 55 1.46 -6.61 -19.26
C PRO A 55 2.87 -6.45 -18.66
N PRO A 56 3.64 -5.40 -18.98
CA PRO A 56 4.92 -5.14 -18.33
C PRO A 56 4.81 -4.88 -16.82
N TYR A 57 3.83 -4.07 -16.41
CA TYR A 57 3.64 -3.72 -14.99
C TYR A 57 3.05 -4.89 -14.23
N LYS A 58 2.09 -5.59 -14.82
CA LYS A 58 1.44 -6.75 -14.22
C LYS A 58 2.44 -7.81 -13.80
N LYS A 59 3.40 -8.15 -14.67
CA LYS A 59 4.45 -9.13 -14.35
C LYS A 59 5.34 -8.69 -13.18
N GLU A 60 5.63 -7.40 -13.10
CA GLU A 60 6.47 -6.83 -12.04
C GLU A 60 5.72 -6.77 -10.70
N LEU A 61 4.46 -6.34 -10.73
CA LEU A 61 3.62 -6.12 -9.55
C LEU A 61 3.05 -7.42 -8.96
N GLN A 62 2.70 -8.40 -9.80
CA GLN A 62 2.04 -9.64 -9.39
C GLN A 62 2.90 -10.51 -8.45
N ASN A 63 4.22 -10.37 -8.50
CA ASN A 63 5.12 -11.20 -7.71
C ASN A 63 5.15 -10.84 -6.23
N ASP A 64 4.99 -9.55 -5.88
CA ASP A 64 5.33 -9.08 -4.53
C ASP A 64 4.50 -7.89 -4.03
N ILE A 65 3.73 -7.23 -4.91
CA ILE A 65 3.06 -5.95 -4.60
C ILE A 65 1.54 -6.04 -4.75
N VAL A 66 1.03 -6.73 -5.77
CA VAL A 66 -0.40 -6.76 -6.08
C VAL A 66 -0.89 -8.20 -6.21
N HIS A 67 -1.85 -8.56 -5.37
CA HIS A 67 -2.67 -9.75 -5.57
C HIS A 67 -3.87 -9.38 -6.44
N TYR A 68 -3.86 -9.95 -7.64
CA TYR A 68 -4.94 -9.75 -8.60
C TYR A 68 -6.15 -10.62 -8.22
N PRO A 69 -7.36 -10.14 -8.47
CA PRO A 69 -8.56 -10.88 -8.14
C PRO A 69 -8.68 -12.15 -9.00
N GLU A 70 -8.90 -13.29 -8.34
CA GLU A 70 -9.11 -14.58 -9.01
C GLU A 70 -10.48 -14.66 -9.70
N THR A 71 -11.46 -13.93 -9.16
CA THR A 71 -12.83 -13.85 -9.69
C THR A 71 -13.26 -12.40 -9.86
N ARG A 72 -14.29 -12.15 -10.68
CA ARG A 72 -14.85 -10.80 -10.88
C ARG A 72 -15.37 -10.12 -9.61
N ARG A 73 -15.61 -10.87 -8.53
CA ARG A 73 -16.12 -10.35 -7.25
C ARG A 73 -15.02 -10.18 -6.20
N SER A 74 -13.83 -10.70 -6.44
CA SER A 74 -12.70 -10.54 -5.52
C SER A 74 -12.12 -9.13 -5.68
N PRO A 75 -11.73 -8.46 -4.58
CA PRO A 75 -11.04 -7.18 -4.66
C PRO A 75 -9.56 -7.36 -5.03
N TYR A 76 -8.93 -6.30 -5.52
CA TYR A 76 -7.47 -6.23 -5.57
C TYR A 76 -6.94 -6.04 -4.15
N LEU A 77 -5.86 -6.76 -3.81
CA LEU A 77 -5.11 -6.52 -2.59
C LEU A 77 -3.73 -6.01 -2.96
N ILE A 78 -3.40 -4.82 -2.48
CA ILE A 78 -2.21 -4.08 -2.89
C ILE A 78 -1.39 -3.79 -1.64
N HIS A 79 -0.13 -4.19 -1.61
CA HIS A 79 0.74 -3.89 -0.49
C HIS A 79 1.09 -2.40 -0.50
N ALA A 80 0.52 -1.63 0.44
CA ALA A 80 0.56 -0.16 0.44
C ALA A 80 1.99 0.40 0.32
N LYS A 81 2.87 0.00 1.24
CA LYS A 81 4.26 0.48 1.29
C LYS A 81 5.03 0.18 0.00
N ARG A 82 4.98 -1.06 -0.48
CA ARG A 82 5.71 -1.48 -1.69
C ARG A 82 5.15 -0.83 -2.95
N MET A 83 3.82 -0.68 -3.04
CA MET A 83 3.18 0.01 -4.16
C MET A 83 3.61 1.47 -4.22
N LYS A 84 3.60 2.16 -3.07
CA LYS A 84 4.07 3.54 -2.99
C LYS A 84 5.53 3.68 -3.41
N GLU A 85 6.42 2.84 -2.86
CA GLU A 85 7.84 2.82 -3.25
C GLU A 85 8.03 2.54 -4.74
N TRP A 86 7.22 1.64 -5.32
CA TRP A 86 7.26 1.33 -6.74
C TRP A 86 6.79 2.52 -7.60
N LEU A 87 5.71 3.19 -7.20
CA LEU A 87 5.19 4.37 -7.88
C LEU A 87 6.17 5.53 -7.84
N ASP A 88 6.77 5.81 -6.67
CA ASP A 88 7.76 6.87 -6.51
C ASP A 88 8.98 6.62 -7.44
N LYS A 89 9.46 5.38 -7.49
CA LYS A 89 10.58 4.99 -8.37
C LYS A 89 10.22 5.02 -9.85
N ASN A 90 8.98 4.69 -10.21
CA ASN A 90 8.54 4.57 -11.60
C ASN A 90 7.68 5.76 -12.06
N PHE A 91 7.63 6.86 -11.31
CA PHE A 91 6.70 7.96 -11.55
C PHE A 91 6.79 8.52 -12.98
N GLU A 92 8.01 8.81 -13.45
CA GLU A 92 8.25 9.32 -14.81
C GLU A 92 7.83 8.31 -15.90
N LYS A 93 8.10 7.02 -15.66
CA LYS A 93 7.74 5.92 -16.56
C LYS A 93 6.21 5.77 -16.63
N VAL A 94 5.53 5.76 -15.49
CA VAL A 94 4.06 5.66 -15.42
C VAL A 94 3.41 6.84 -16.12
N ASN A 95 3.92 8.07 -15.88
CA ASN A 95 3.36 9.27 -16.46
C ASN A 95 3.59 9.37 -17.99
N SER A 96 4.81 9.06 -18.46
CA SER A 96 5.13 9.07 -19.90
C SER A 96 4.42 7.97 -20.69
N GLN A 97 4.28 6.77 -20.11
CA GLN A 97 3.61 5.64 -20.74
C GLN A 97 2.09 5.67 -20.57
N ARG A 98 1.52 6.68 -19.92
CA ARG A 98 0.08 6.80 -19.64
C ARG A 98 -0.80 6.68 -20.88
N LYS A 99 -0.31 7.04 -22.05
CA LYS A 99 -1.02 6.90 -23.33
C LYS A 99 -0.98 5.48 -23.92
N LEU A 100 -0.04 4.64 -23.49
CA LEU A 100 0.18 3.29 -24.01
C LEU A 100 -0.76 2.26 -23.40
N TRP A 101 -1.09 2.43 -22.12
CA TRP A 101 -1.93 1.48 -21.39
C TRP A 101 -3.34 1.99 -21.11
N ARG A 102 -3.61 3.29 -21.26
CA ARG A 102 -4.96 3.84 -21.10
C ARG A 102 -5.82 3.48 -22.31
N VAL A 103 -6.83 2.65 -22.09
CA VAL A 103 -7.80 2.31 -23.14
C VAL A 103 -8.74 3.50 -23.34
N LYS A 104 -8.67 4.15 -24.51
CA LYS A 104 -9.71 5.11 -24.91
C LYS A 104 -10.95 4.30 -25.29
N ARG A 105 -12.00 4.42 -24.48
CA ARG A 105 -13.35 3.98 -24.87
C ARG A 105 -14.02 5.05 -25.70
#